data_AF-A0A962RWL3-F1
#
_entry.id   AF-A0A962RWL3-F1
#
_cell.length_a   1.000
_cell.length_b   1.000
_cell.length_c   1.000
_cell.angle_alpha   90.00
_cell.angle_beta   90.00
_cell.angle_gamma   90.00
#
_symmetry.space_group_name_H-M   'P 1'
#
loop_
_entity.id
_entity.type
_entity.pdbx_description
1 polymer ?
#
loop_
_entity_poly.entity_id
_entity_poly.type
_entity_poly.pdbx_seq_one_letter_code
_entity_poly.pdbx_strand_id
1 'polypeptide(L)'
;MNPDIDLRLKSLEKALGDVILRAIPEHERLARDQVNLVLGHLGIIARHWKYALRYELDTLAGLHALAGRLRPFADDLALVQALDTARGAAEAVDRADYDAVSAAQRTLGAAIDRVIAADYTTAPMPPAMRDIVLDYFATQAPRERTWHQGSGLDPDAAGLPAIESLFGRGRR
;
A
#
# COMPACT_ATOMS: atom_id res chain seq x y z
N MET A 1 -19.85 23.57 7.66
CA MET A 1 -18.48 23.63 7.10
C MET A 1 -17.76 22.40 7.61
N ASN A 2 -17.42 21.44 6.74
CA ASN A 2 -16.75 20.21 7.20
C ASN A 2 -15.28 20.55 7.50
N PRO A 3 -14.78 20.42 8.75
CA PRO A 3 -13.41 20.78 9.06
C PRO A 3 -12.43 19.88 8.29
N ASP A 4 -11.42 20.53 7.71
CA ASP A 4 -10.35 19.90 6.94
C ASP A 4 -9.64 18.79 7.73
N ILE A 5 -9.19 17.74 7.04
CA ILE A 5 -8.58 16.55 7.66
C ILE A 5 -7.29 16.93 8.37
N ASP A 6 -6.44 17.81 7.79
CA ASP A 6 -5.20 18.25 8.45
C ASP A 6 -5.50 18.95 9.78
N LEU A 7 -6.55 19.78 9.82
CA LEU A 7 -6.94 20.48 11.04
C LEU A 7 -7.43 19.50 12.12
N ARG A 8 -8.21 18.49 11.73
CA ARG A 8 -8.69 17.44 12.65
C ARG A 8 -7.52 16.65 13.23
N LEU A 9 -6.58 16.21 12.39
CA LEU A 9 -5.40 15.46 12.83
C LEU A 9 -4.54 16.28 13.79
N LYS A 10 -4.22 17.53 13.45
CA LYS A 10 -3.46 18.44 14.33
C LYS A 10 -4.15 18.66 15.68
N SER A 11 -5.48 18.77 15.68
CA SER A 11 -6.25 18.95 16.92
C SER A 11 -6.18 17.71 17.81
N LEU A 12 -6.25 16.51 17.23
CA LEU A 12 -6.10 15.24 17.96
C LEU A 12 -4.69 15.09 18.54
N GLU A 13 -3.65 15.35 17.73
CA GLU A 13 -2.25 15.32 18.18
C GLU A 13 -2.03 16.27 19.36
N LYS A 14 -2.55 17.50 19.27
CA LYS A 14 -2.47 18.47 20.36
C LYS A 14 -3.19 17.99 21.62
N ALA A 15 -4.41 17.49 21.50
CA ALA A 15 -5.16 17.00 22.66
C ALA A 15 -4.44 15.84 23.36
N LEU A 16 -3.91 14.89 22.58
CA LEU A 16 -3.19 13.74 23.11
C LEU A 16 -1.84 14.13 23.72
N GLY A 17 -1.03 14.94 23.03
CA GLY A 17 0.32 15.30 23.47
C GLY A 17 0.37 16.37 24.56
N ASP A 18 -0.42 17.45 24.41
CA ASP A 18 -0.32 18.61 25.30
C ASP A 18 -1.21 18.49 26.53
N VAL A 19 -2.30 17.73 26.45
CA VAL A 19 -3.25 17.61 27.56
C VAL A 19 -3.17 16.22 28.19
N ILE A 20 -3.48 15.18 27.41
CA ILE A 20 -3.65 13.83 27.96
C ILE A 20 -2.31 13.26 28.44
N LEU A 21 -1.26 13.25 27.61
CA LEU A 21 0.05 12.71 27.98
C LEU A 21 0.66 13.43 29.20
N ARG A 22 0.42 14.74 29.34
CA ARG A 22 0.91 15.53 30.48
C ARG A 22 0.13 15.28 31.77
N ALA A 23 -1.13 14.85 31.66
CA ALA A 23 -1.96 14.51 32.81
C ALA A 23 -1.71 13.10 33.36
N ILE A 24 -1.12 12.20 32.56
CA ILE A 24 -0.81 10.82 32.98
C ILE A 24 0.45 10.81 33.88
N PRO A 25 0.38 10.28 35.11
CA PRO A 25 1.54 10.15 36.00
C PRO A 25 2.71 9.40 35.36
N GLU A 26 3.96 9.74 35.70
CA GLU A 26 5.15 9.13 35.09
C GLU A 26 5.28 7.62 35.35
N HIS A 27 4.76 7.13 36.47
CA HIS A 27 4.81 5.70 36.82
C HIS A 27 3.81 4.86 36.01
N GLU A 28 2.81 5.47 35.38
CA GLU A 28 1.83 4.81 34.51
C GLU A 28 2.40 4.62 33.09
N ARG A 29 3.55 3.94 33.01
CA ARG A 29 4.35 3.81 31.79
C ARG A 29 3.56 3.27 30.61
N LEU A 30 2.76 2.21 30.82
CA LEU A 30 1.96 1.61 29.76
C LEU A 30 0.97 2.59 29.15
N ALA A 31 0.28 3.39 29.97
CA ALA A 31 -0.68 4.38 29.47
C ALA A 31 0.01 5.47 28.64
N ARG A 32 1.19 5.94 29.08
CA ARG A 32 2.02 6.90 28.33
C ARG A 32 2.47 6.30 27.00
N ASP A 33 2.90 5.05 26.99
CA ASP A 33 3.31 4.34 25.78
C ASP A 33 2.15 4.19 24.78
N GLN A 34 0.93 3.90 25.24
CA GLN A 34 -0.24 3.86 24.36
C GLN A 34 -0.56 5.23 23.73
N VAL A 35 -0.45 6.33 24.49
CA VAL A 35 -0.64 7.68 23.93
C VAL A 35 0.42 7.98 22.87
N ASN A 36 1.68 7.66 23.15
CA ASN A 36 2.78 7.84 22.19
C ASN A 36 2.58 6.99 20.92
N LEU A 37 2.07 5.76 21.05
CA LEU A 37 1.72 4.91 19.92
C LEU A 37 0.65 5.56 19.04
N VAL A 38 -0.42 6.08 19.64
CA VAL A 38 -1.49 6.78 18.91
C VAL A 38 -0.95 8.03 18.21
N LEU A 39 -0.13 8.84 18.89
CA LEU A 39 0.53 10.00 18.28
C LEU A 39 1.40 9.60 17.08
N GLY A 40 2.14 8.49 17.19
CA GLY A 40 2.91 7.92 16.08
C GLY A 40 2.02 7.58 14.88
N HIS A 41 0.89 6.90 15.12
CA HIS A 41 -0.06 6.56 14.05
C HIS A 41 -0.72 7.80 13.41
N LEU A 42 -1.09 8.81 14.21
CA LEU A 42 -1.63 10.07 13.68
C LEU A 42 -0.62 10.77 12.78
N GLY A 43 0.65 10.82 13.17
CA GLY A 43 1.73 11.38 12.35
C GLY A 43 1.95 10.61 11.05
N ILE A 44 1.80 9.28 11.05
CA ILE A 44 1.83 8.47 9.83
C ILE A 44 0.65 8.81 8.92
N ILE A 45 -0.57 8.84 9.46
CA ILE A 45 -1.79 9.19 8.70
C ILE A 45 -1.66 10.59 8.10
N ALA A 46 -1.17 11.57 8.85
CA ALA A 46 -0.96 12.94 8.40
C ALA A 46 -0.04 13.03 7.18
N ARG A 47 0.98 12.17 7.09
CA ARG A 47 1.88 12.10 5.93
C ARG A 47 1.26 11.37 4.74
N HIS A 48 0.41 10.37 4.95
CA HIS A 48 -0.07 9.49 3.89
C HIS A 48 -1.37 9.96 3.23
N TRP A 49 -2.30 10.55 3.99
CA TRP A 49 -3.69 10.68 3.55
C TRP A 49 -3.86 11.45 2.24
N LYS A 50 -3.02 12.46 1.98
CA LYS A 50 -3.03 13.27 0.74
C LYS A 50 -2.61 12.48 -0.49
N TYR A 51 -1.87 11.40 -0.29
CA TYR A 51 -1.30 10.58 -1.35
C TYR A 51 -1.97 9.21 -1.47
N ALA A 52 -2.86 8.85 -0.53
CA ALA A 52 -3.43 7.51 -0.43
C ALA A 52 -4.06 7.04 -1.74
N LEU A 53 -4.98 7.82 -2.32
CA LEU A 53 -5.60 7.46 -3.60
C LEU A 53 -4.58 7.32 -4.73
N ARG A 54 -3.58 8.22 -4.78
CA ARG A 54 -2.57 8.19 -5.83
C ARG A 54 -1.66 6.96 -5.72
N TYR A 55 -1.29 6.59 -4.50
CA TYR A 55 -0.57 5.37 -4.22
C TYR A 55 -1.35 4.14 -4.65
N GLU A 56 -2.64 4.07 -4.35
CA GLU A 56 -3.50 2.96 -4.74
C GLU A 56 -3.69 2.87 -6.27
N LEU A 57 -3.83 4.00 -6.96
CA LEU A 57 -3.90 4.04 -8.43
C LEU A 57 -2.62 3.52 -9.09
N ASP A 58 -1.46 3.96 -8.61
CA ASP A 58 -0.17 3.52 -9.15
C ASP A 58 0.07 2.02 -8.86
N THR A 59 -0.36 1.55 -7.69
CA THR A 59 -0.28 0.12 -7.32
C THR A 59 -1.23 -0.71 -8.18
N LEU A 60 -2.47 -0.26 -8.42
CA LEU A 60 -3.40 -0.91 -9.34
C LEU A 60 -2.82 -1.00 -10.76
N ALA A 61 -2.19 0.08 -11.25
CA ALA A 61 -1.54 0.08 -12.55
C ALA A 61 -0.40 -0.93 -12.63
N GLY A 62 0.43 -1.02 -11.58
CA GLY A 62 1.49 -2.02 -11.46
C GLY A 62 0.96 -3.46 -11.48
N LEU A 63 -0.09 -3.75 -10.69
CA LEU A 63 -0.74 -5.06 -10.66
C LEU A 63 -1.37 -5.39 -12.03
N HIS A 64 -1.98 -4.42 -12.69
CA HIS A 64 -2.57 -4.63 -14.02
C HIS A 64 -1.50 -4.99 -15.07
N ALA A 65 -0.36 -4.32 -15.06
CA ALA A 65 0.76 -4.65 -15.92
C ALA A 65 1.36 -6.03 -15.60
N LEU A 66 1.52 -6.36 -14.31
CA LEU A 66 1.98 -7.68 -13.86
C LEU A 66 1.05 -8.79 -14.32
N ALA A 67 -0.26 -8.63 -14.13
CA ALA A 67 -1.27 -9.59 -14.58
C ALA A 67 -1.19 -9.83 -16.09
N GLY A 68 -0.97 -8.79 -16.89
CA GLY A 68 -0.76 -8.93 -18.34
C GLY A 68 0.47 -9.77 -18.70
N ARG A 69 1.58 -9.58 -17.97
CA ARG A 69 2.82 -10.37 -18.16
C ARG A 69 2.68 -11.82 -17.69
N LEU A 70 1.88 -12.07 -16.64
CA LEU A 70 1.67 -13.41 -16.07
C LEU A 70 0.58 -14.22 -16.78
N ARG A 71 -0.30 -13.57 -17.53
CA ARG A 71 -1.41 -14.22 -18.25
C ARG A 71 -1.03 -15.43 -19.11
N PRO A 72 0.14 -15.49 -19.79
CA PRO A 72 0.56 -16.69 -20.54
C PRO A 72 0.89 -17.91 -19.68
N PHE A 73 1.11 -17.73 -18.37
CA PHE A 73 1.43 -18.80 -17.42
C PHE A 73 0.21 -19.34 -16.69
N ALA A 74 -0.98 -18.75 -16.88
CA ALA A 74 -2.22 -19.35 -16.42
C ALA A 74 -2.54 -20.57 -17.30
N ASP A 75 -2.40 -21.76 -16.71
CA ASP A 75 -2.38 -23.07 -17.37
C ASP A 75 -3.77 -23.72 -17.49
N ASP A 76 -4.73 -23.29 -16.66
CA ASP A 76 -6.13 -23.72 -16.75
C ASP A 76 -7.11 -22.57 -17.07
N LEU A 77 -8.28 -22.96 -17.60
CA LEU A 77 -9.32 -22.03 -18.03
C LEU A 77 -9.88 -21.19 -16.87
N ALA A 78 -9.94 -21.73 -15.66
CA ALA A 78 -10.49 -21.03 -14.50
C ALA A 78 -9.53 -19.91 -14.02
N LEU A 79 -8.22 -20.18 -14.00
CA LEU A 79 -7.20 -19.17 -13.70
C LEU A 79 -7.19 -18.06 -14.76
N VAL A 80 -7.25 -18.45 -16.03
CA VAL A 80 -7.38 -17.52 -17.16
C VAL A 80 -8.60 -16.60 -16.99
N GLN A 81 -9.77 -17.19 -16.76
CA GLN A 81 -11.02 -16.43 -16.61
C GLN A 81 -10.98 -15.52 -15.38
N ALA A 82 -10.47 -16.01 -14.25
CA ALA A 82 -10.35 -15.22 -13.02
C ALA A 82 -9.43 -14.01 -13.22
N LEU A 83 -8.27 -14.20 -13.87
CA LEU A 83 -7.32 -13.14 -14.13
C LEU A 83 -7.88 -12.12 -15.13
N ASP A 84 -8.46 -12.57 -16.26
CA ASP A 84 -9.01 -11.68 -17.28
C ASP A 84 -10.22 -10.89 -16.75
N THR A 85 -11.08 -11.51 -15.93
CA THR A 85 -12.20 -10.83 -15.26
C THR A 85 -11.71 -9.77 -14.28
N ALA A 86 -10.74 -10.10 -13.43
CA ALA A 86 -10.19 -9.16 -12.46
C ALA A 86 -9.48 -7.98 -13.14
N ARG A 87 -8.79 -8.22 -14.25
CA ARG A 87 -8.18 -7.17 -15.07
C ARG A 87 -9.21 -6.25 -15.70
N GLY A 88 -10.26 -6.81 -16.33
CA GLY A 88 -11.35 -6.02 -16.89
C GLY A 88 -12.05 -5.15 -15.84
N ALA A 89 -12.29 -5.69 -14.64
CA ALA A 89 -12.84 -4.93 -13.52
C ALA A 89 -11.91 -3.80 -13.06
N ALA A 90 -10.60 -4.05 -13.00
CA ALA A 90 -9.59 -3.04 -12.67
C ALA A 90 -9.51 -1.91 -13.73
N GLU A 91 -9.72 -2.22 -15.01
CA GLU A 91 -9.75 -1.20 -16.07
C GLU A 91 -10.98 -0.29 -15.97
N ALA A 92 -12.12 -0.87 -15.61
CA ALA A 92 -13.43 -0.22 -15.53
C ALA A 92 -13.71 0.50 -14.20
N VAL A 93 -12.81 0.40 -13.20
CA VAL A 93 -13.00 1.01 -11.88
C VAL A 93 -13.10 2.53 -11.96
N ASP A 94 -13.96 3.12 -11.12
CA ASP A 94 -13.94 4.57 -10.89
C ASP A 94 -12.64 4.94 -10.17
N ARG A 95 -11.77 5.66 -10.88
CA ARG A 95 -10.45 6.07 -10.38
C ARG A 95 -10.50 7.20 -9.35
N ALA A 96 -11.67 7.81 -9.13
CA ALA A 96 -11.88 8.81 -8.09
C ALA A 96 -12.34 8.20 -6.76
N ASP A 97 -12.81 6.95 -6.76
CA ASP A 97 -13.29 6.25 -5.59
C ASP A 97 -12.18 5.37 -4.99
N TYR A 98 -11.68 5.78 -3.82
CA TYR A 98 -10.65 5.06 -3.09
C TYR A 98 -11.05 3.63 -2.76
N ASP A 99 -12.28 3.41 -2.29
CA ASP A 99 -12.74 2.10 -1.86
C ASP A 99 -12.90 1.16 -3.06
N ALA A 100 -13.39 1.69 -4.19
CA ALA A 100 -13.47 0.93 -5.44
C ALA A 100 -12.08 0.54 -5.96
N VAL A 101 -11.12 1.47 -5.99
CA VAL A 101 -9.73 1.20 -6.41
C VAL A 101 -9.09 0.16 -5.48
N SER A 102 -9.22 0.34 -4.16
CA SER A 102 -8.67 -0.59 -3.17
C SER A 102 -9.27 -1.99 -3.28
N ALA A 103 -10.57 -2.10 -3.55
CA ALA A 103 -11.24 -3.37 -3.81
C ALA A 103 -10.77 -4.04 -5.11
N ALA A 104 -10.58 -3.26 -6.18
CA ALA A 104 -10.05 -3.75 -7.45
C ALA A 104 -8.61 -4.27 -7.29
N GLN A 105 -7.76 -3.59 -6.53
CA GLN A 105 -6.40 -4.03 -6.23
C GLN A 105 -6.38 -5.38 -5.50
N ARG A 106 -7.17 -5.53 -4.41
CA ARG A 106 -7.27 -6.80 -3.68
C ARG A 106 -7.75 -7.93 -4.58
N THR A 107 -8.75 -7.66 -5.42
CA THR A 107 -9.32 -8.66 -6.34
C THR A 107 -8.30 -9.10 -7.38
N LEU A 108 -7.59 -8.15 -8.00
CA LEU A 108 -6.57 -8.43 -9.00
C LEU A 108 -5.34 -9.11 -8.39
N GLY A 109 -4.88 -8.64 -7.22
CA GLY A 109 -3.79 -9.27 -6.47
C GLY A 109 -4.10 -10.73 -6.16
N ALA A 110 -5.30 -11.03 -5.63
CA ALA A 110 -5.70 -12.40 -5.35
C ALA A 110 -5.80 -13.29 -6.61
N ALA A 111 -6.08 -12.72 -7.78
CA ALA A 111 -6.06 -13.46 -9.04
C ALA A 111 -4.61 -13.74 -9.51
N ILE A 112 -3.72 -12.74 -9.38
CA ILE A 112 -2.28 -12.90 -9.64
C ILE A 112 -1.68 -13.95 -8.71
N ASP A 113 -1.98 -13.91 -7.41
CA ASP A 113 -1.47 -14.85 -6.41
C ASP A 113 -1.85 -16.29 -6.76
N ARG A 114 -3.05 -16.53 -7.29
CA ARG A 114 -3.45 -17.88 -7.74
C ARG A 114 -2.64 -18.37 -8.92
N VAL A 115 -2.31 -17.49 -9.87
CA VAL A 115 -1.42 -17.85 -10.99
C VAL A 115 -0.02 -18.16 -10.44
N ILE A 116 0.48 -17.35 -9.50
CA ILE A 116 1.79 -17.55 -8.88
C ILE A 116 1.83 -18.80 -8.01
N ALA A 117 0.76 -19.13 -7.29
CA ALA A 117 0.67 -20.26 -6.38
C ALA A 117 0.27 -21.58 -7.07
N ALA A 118 0.46 -21.69 -8.38
CA ALA A 118 0.29 -22.94 -9.10
C ALA A 118 1.11 -24.08 -8.46
N ASP A 119 0.64 -25.32 -8.60
CA ASP A 119 1.28 -26.47 -7.98
C ASP A 119 2.63 -26.78 -8.65
N TYR A 120 3.72 -26.39 -8.00
CA TYR A 120 5.09 -26.66 -8.44
C TYR A 120 5.69 -27.96 -7.88
N THR A 121 4.88 -28.85 -7.28
CA THR A 121 5.38 -30.12 -6.74
C THR A 121 5.92 -31.05 -7.82
N THR A 122 5.39 -30.95 -9.04
CA THR A 122 5.77 -31.81 -10.18
C THR A 122 6.78 -31.14 -11.11
N ALA A 123 6.80 -29.81 -11.17
CA ALA A 123 7.75 -29.02 -11.94
C ALA A 123 8.00 -27.66 -11.28
N PRO A 124 9.24 -27.14 -11.27
CA PRO A 124 9.52 -25.83 -10.70
C PRO A 124 8.83 -24.70 -11.46
N MET A 125 8.64 -23.56 -10.80
CA MET A 125 8.14 -22.33 -11.43
C MET A 125 8.95 -22.01 -12.70
N PRO A 126 8.29 -21.70 -13.83
CA PRO A 126 8.98 -21.32 -15.06
C PRO A 126 9.94 -20.14 -14.82
N PRO A 127 11.21 -20.19 -15.29
CA PRO A 127 12.18 -19.12 -15.07
C PRO A 127 11.68 -17.75 -15.54
N ALA A 128 11.02 -17.69 -16.70
CA ALA A 128 10.44 -16.44 -17.22
C ALA A 128 9.37 -15.85 -16.28
N MET A 129 8.56 -16.69 -15.66
CA MET A 129 7.55 -16.25 -14.68
C MET A 129 8.21 -15.72 -13.41
N ARG A 130 9.20 -16.43 -12.88
CA ARG A 130 10.00 -15.98 -11.73
C ARG A 130 10.62 -14.62 -12.01
N ASP A 131 11.24 -14.44 -13.17
CA ASP A 131 11.93 -13.20 -13.53
C ASP A 131 10.92 -12.04 -13.66
N ILE A 132 9.72 -12.27 -14.21
CA ILE A 132 8.62 -11.28 -14.22
C ILE A 132 8.23 -10.84 -12.82
N VAL A 133 8.09 -11.78 -11.89
CA VAL A 133 7.73 -11.51 -10.48
C VAL A 133 8.84 -10.73 -9.79
N LEU A 134 10.10 -11.14 -9.97
CA LEU A 134 11.25 -10.45 -9.39
C LEU A 134 11.42 -9.03 -9.93
N ASP A 135 11.23 -8.81 -11.24
CA ASP A 135 11.25 -7.47 -11.85
C ASP A 135 10.20 -6.54 -11.23
N TYR A 136 8.99 -7.06 -11.02
CA TYR A 136 7.91 -6.32 -10.38
C TYR A 136 8.29 -5.91 -8.96
N PHE A 137 8.77 -6.84 -8.15
CA PHE A 137 9.16 -6.56 -6.77
C PHE A 137 10.41 -5.67 -6.65
N ALA A 138 11.34 -5.75 -7.61
CA ALA A 138 12.47 -4.82 -7.67
C ALA A 138 12.02 -3.36 -7.81
N THR A 139 10.87 -3.13 -8.46
CA THR A 139 10.26 -1.80 -8.58
C THR A 139 9.37 -1.46 -7.39
N GLN A 140 8.62 -2.42 -6.85
CA GLN A 140 7.67 -2.15 -5.75
C GLN A 140 8.33 -2.03 -4.38
N ALA A 141 9.34 -2.84 -4.07
CA ALA A 141 9.94 -2.85 -2.75
C ALA A 141 10.47 -1.46 -2.32
N PRO A 142 11.19 -0.68 -3.16
CA PRO A 142 11.56 0.68 -2.80
C PRO A 142 10.36 1.61 -2.55
N ARG A 143 9.26 1.45 -3.28
CA ARG A 143 8.04 2.26 -3.12
C ARG A 143 7.36 1.97 -1.79
N GLU A 144 7.17 0.70 -1.46
CA GLU A 144 6.58 0.26 -0.19
C GLU A 144 7.42 0.69 1.01
N ARG A 145 8.75 0.52 0.91
CA ARG A 145 9.68 0.99 1.94
C ARG A 145 9.57 2.50 2.16
N THR A 146 9.52 3.29 1.08
CA THR A 146 9.33 4.74 1.15
C THR A 146 7.98 5.09 1.78
N TRP A 147 6.91 4.40 1.38
CA TRP A 147 5.57 4.58 1.95
C TRP A 147 5.54 4.27 3.45
N HIS A 148 6.30 3.28 3.92
CA HIS A 148 6.36 2.89 5.33
C HIS A 148 7.50 3.52 6.12
N GLN A 149 8.29 4.42 5.52
CA GLN A 149 9.47 5.05 6.15
C GLN A 149 9.14 5.68 7.51
N GLY A 150 7.97 6.30 7.63
CA GLY A 150 7.51 6.96 8.85
C GLY A 150 7.17 6.04 10.03
N SER A 151 7.24 4.71 9.85
CA SER A 151 6.98 3.72 10.91
C SER A 151 8.17 3.43 11.82
N GLY A 152 9.39 3.76 11.37
CA GLY A 152 10.63 3.41 12.09
C GLY A 152 10.99 1.93 12.07
N LEU A 153 10.33 1.13 11.22
CA LEU A 153 10.58 -0.32 11.10
C LEU A 153 11.63 -0.69 10.05
N ASP A 154 11.93 0.22 9.12
CA ASP A 154 12.95 0.00 8.09
C ASP A 154 14.33 0.40 8.63
N PRO A 155 15.30 -0.54 8.76
CA PRO A 155 16.62 -0.23 9.30
C PRO A 155 17.44 0.70 8.40
N ASP A 156 17.14 0.76 7.09
CA ASP A 156 17.82 1.63 6.14
C ASP A 156 16.96 2.84 5.73
N ALA A 157 15.98 3.23 6.57
CA ALA A 157 15.05 4.32 6.27
C ALA A 157 15.74 5.64 5.88
N ALA A 158 16.96 5.88 6.36
CA ALA A 158 17.74 7.09 6.06
C ALA A 158 18.16 7.20 4.58
N GLY A 159 18.25 6.07 3.86
CA GLY A 159 18.60 6.03 2.43
C GLY A 159 17.41 6.13 1.50
N LEU A 160 16.18 6.10 2.03
CA LEU A 160 14.95 6.16 1.23
C LEU A 160 14.63 7.59 0.82
N PRO A 161 14.04 7.78 -0.38
CA PRO A 161 13.64 9.10 -0.83
C PRO A 161 12.42 9.60 -0.03
N ALA A 162 12.09 10.89 -0.19
CA ALA A 162 10.88 11.45 0.39
C ALA A 162 9.61 10.89 -0.30
N ILE A 163 8.49 10.77 0.43
CA ILE A 163 7.24 10.18 -0.08
C ILE A 163 6.72 10.89 -1.33
N GLU A 164 6.94 12.20 -1.44
CA GLU A 164 6.54 13.02 -2.58
C GLU A 164 7.25 12.62 -3.88
N SER A 165 8.41 11.97 -3.78
CA SER A 165 9.17 11.50 -4.94
C SER A 165 8.49 10.34 -5.67
N LEU A 166 7.73 9.50 -4.96
CA LEU A 166 6.86 8.47 -5.55
C LEU A 166 5.86 9.09 -6.51
N PHE A 167 5.49 10.32 -6.15
CA PHE A 167 4.58 11.24 -6.81
C PHE A 167 4.99 11.68 -8.22
N GLY A 168 6.28 11.92 -8.43
CA GLY A 168 6.73 12.91 -9.41
C GLY A 168 6.18 14.34 -9.11
N ARG A 169 6.85 15.38 -9.63
CA ARG A 169 6.31 16.76 -9.56
C ARG A 169 5.03 16.79 -10.38
N GLY A 170 3.90 17.05 -9.72
CA GLY A 170 2.56 16.80 -10.25
C GLY A 170 2.33 17.27 -11.68
N ARG A 171 1.74 16.39 -12.50
CA ARG A 171 0.85 16.86 -13.57
C ARG A 171 -0.36 17.47 -12.87
N ARG A 172 -0.37 18.80 -12.76
CA ARG A 172 -1.57 19.58 -12.51
C ARG A 172 -2.51 19.47 -13.70
#